data_AF-A0A356WRP0-F1
#
_entry.id   AF-A0A356WRP0-F1
#
_cell.length_a   1.000
_cell.length_b   1.000
_cell.length_c   1.000
_cell.angle_alpha   90.00
_cell.angle_beta   90.00
_cell.angle_gamma   90.00
#
_symmetry.space_group_name_H-M   'P 1'
#
loop_
_entity.id
_entity.type
_entity.pdbx_description
1 polymer ?
#
loop_
_entity_poly.entity_id
_entity_poly.type
_entity_poly.pdbx_seq_one_letter_code
_entity_poly.pdbx_strand_id
1 'polypeptide(L)'
;VVVVGRRTFRKVLVQLQLPLPDGTMIRLTVARYYTPTGRSIQKPYEEGNIDAYNRDFFNRVQHGEMWHADSIRFPDSLRFKTLVNKRTVYGGGGIMPDYFVPVDTNSVTDLHRNLVGRGIVNKLAIAEVDKNRARLLKSYSHVEKFKSDYRIPESMITRMKEMAKGEKMEWDDEQFRKSEQFLKIQLKALMARDLFDSSAYFVIINDENDLFREGLRIISNPGVYDELLNGSFSVARK
;
A
#
# COMPACT_ATOMS: atom_id res chain seq x y z
N VAL A 1 -10.19 16.11 9.40
CA VAL A 1 -9.68 14.73 9.21
C VAL A 1 -8.16 14.76 9.18
N VAL A 2 -7.54 13.73 9.77
CA VAL A 2 -6.10 13.46 9.73
C VAL A 2 -5.82 12.49 8.58
N VAL A 3 -4.80 12.75 7.78
CA VAL A 3 -4.35 11.91 6.67
C VAL A 3 -3.08 11.18 7.11
N VAL A 4 -3.11 9.84 7.10
CA VAL A 4 -1.99 8.99 7.49
C VAL A 4 -1.46 8.25 6.28
N GLY A 5 -0.13 8.20 6.11
CA GLY A 5 0.51 7.33 5.14
C GLY A 5 1.67 7.96 4.41
N ARG A 6 1.60 7.98 3.07
CA ARG A 6 2.66 8.48 2.19
C ARG A 6 2.12 9.47 1.20
N ARG A 7 3.01 10.28 0.64
CA ARG A 7 2.68 11.30 -0.35
C ARG A 7 2.03 10.67 -1.59
N THR A 8 0.81 11.12 -1.91
CA THR A 8 -0.01 10.61 -3.02
C THR A 8 0.60 10.82 -4.41
N PHE A 9 0.03 10.18 -5.44
CA PHE A 9 0.55 10.15 -6.82
C PHE A 9 0.45 11.47 -7.60
N ARG A 10 -0.39 12.43 -7.16
CA ARG A 10 -0.47 13.79 -7.76
C ARG A 10 -1.10 13.89 -9.16
N LYS A 11 -2.10 13.05 -9.49
CA LYS A 11 -2.85 13.14 -10.77
C LYS A 11 -4.28 13.64 -10.54
N VAL A 12 -4.60 14.80 -11.13
CA VAL A 12 -5.94 15.42 -11.08
C VAL A 12 -6.37 16.01 -12.43
N LEU A 13 -5.85 15.46 -13.52
CA LEU A 13 -6.24 15.81 -14.88
C LEU A 13 -7.48 15.02 -15.31
N VAL A 14 -8.46 15.70 -15.89
CA VAL A 14 -9.59 15.08 -16.59
C VAL A 14 -9.22 14.96 -18.06
N GLN A 15 -9.26 13.73 -18.59
CA GLN A 15 -8.90 13.44 -19.98
C GLN A 15 -10.12 12.95 -20.75
N LEU A 16 -10.36 13.54 -21.92
CA LEU A 16 -11.40 13.17 -22.87
C LEU A 16 -10.75 12.49 -24.09
N GLN A 17 -11.35 11.41 -24.57
CA GLN A 17 -10.96 10.78 -25.83
C GLN A 17 -11.82 11.34 -26.96
N LEU A 18 -11.16 11.87 -27.99
CA LEU A 18 -11.80 12.44 -29.17
C LEU A 18 -11.47 11.55 -30.37
N PRO A 19 -12.46 10.94 -31.04
CA PRO A 19 -12.22 10.13 -32.23
C PRO A 19 -11.82 11.03 -33.41
N LEU A 20 -10.96 10.51 -34.27
CA LEU A 20 -10.57 11.11 -35.54
C LEU A 20 -11.22 10.38 -36.72
N PRO A 21 -11.36 11.03 -37.89
CA PRO A 21 -12.01 10.43 -39.07
C PRO A 21 -11.34 9.15 -39.59
N ASP A 22 -10.05 8.96 -39.31
CA ASP A 22 -9.26 7.79 -39.68
C ASP A 22 -9.41 6.62 -38.68
N GLY A 23 -10.26 6.76 -37.66
CA GLY A 23 -10.50 5.76 -36.61
C GLY A 23 -9.49 5.82 -35.46
N THR A 24 -8.50 6.71 -35.51
CA THR A 24 -7.59 6.95 -34.39
C THR A 24 -8.24 7.83 -33.31
N MET A 25 -7.59 7.99 -32.15
CA MET A 25 -8.13 8.76 -31.03
C MET A 25 -7.10 9.71 -30.42
N ILE A 26 -7.52 10.93 -30.11
CA ILE A 26 -6.74 11.91 -29.34
C ILE A 26 -7.20 11.87 -27.88
N ARG A 27 -6.25 11.83 -26.94
CA ARG A 27 -6.54 11.98 -25.50
C ARG A 27 -6.21 13.39 -25.04
N LEU A 28 -7.22 14.24 -24.95
CA LEU A 28 -7.08 15.64 -24.59
C LEU A 28 -7.37 15.87 -23.11
N THR A 29 -6.53 16.64 -22.42
CA THR A 29 -6.83 17.08 -21.05
C THR A 29 -7.76 18.29 -21.09
N VAL A 30 -8.96 18.17 -20.53
CA VAL A 30 -10.02 19.19 -20.64
C VAL A 30 -10.27 19.96 -19.34
N ALA A 31 -9.88 19.40 -18.19
CA ALA A 31 -10.08 20.05 -16.90
C ALA A 31 -9.05 19.60 -15.85
N ARG A 32 -9.00 20.35 -14.75
CA ARG A 32 -8.17 20.08 -13.57
C ARG A 32 -9.03 20.19 -12.31
N TYR A 33 -8.85 19.26 -11.37
CA TYR A 33 -9.47 19.38 -10.04
C TYR A 33 -8.60 20.19 -9.09
N TYR A 34 -9.27 21.00 -8.28
CA TYR A 34 -8.67 21.77 -7.19
C TYR A 34 -9.35 21.39 -5.87
N THR A 35 -8.60 21.43 -4.78
CA THR A 35 -9.17 21.26 -3.44
C THR A 35 -10.00 22.49 -3.05
N PRO A 36 -10.88 22.41 -2.01
CA PRO A 36 -11.73 23.55 -1.60
C PRO A 36 -10.99 24.85 -1.27
N THR A 37 -9.69 24.77 -0.97
CA THR A 37 -8.84 25.94 -0.70
C THR A 37 -8.18 26.50 -1.98
N GLY A 38 -8.64 26.10 -3.16
CA GLY A 38 -8.05 26.48 -4.45
C GLY A 38 -6.67 25.85 -4.71
N ARG A 39 -6.24 24.89 -3.90
CA ARG A 39 -4.92 24.25 -4.04
C ARG A 39 -4.97 23.17 -5.11
N SER A 40 -4.10 23.31 -6.12
CA SER A 40 -3.79 22.25 -7.08
C SER A 40 -2.86 21.23 -6.46
N ILE A 41 -3.16 19.95 -6.65
CA ILE A 41 -2.29 18.84 -6.26
C ILE A 41 -1.61 18.19 -7.46
N GLN A 42 -1.91 18.66 -8.68
CA GLN A 42 -1.33 18.17 -9.92
C GLN A 42 0.18 18.37 -9.89
N LYS A 43 0.92 17.32 -10.22
CA LYS A 43 2.35 17.44 -10.48
C LYS A 43 2.59 18.40 -11.66
N PRO A 44 3.54 19.35 -11.55
CA PRO A 44 4.00 20.14 -12.68
C PRO A 44 4.41 19.26 -13.86
N TYR A 45 4.07 19.70 -15.06
CA TYR A 45 4.50 19.08 -16.30
C TYR A 45 4.86 20.18 -17.29
N GLU A 46 5.97 19.99 -17.98
CA GLU A 46 6.48 20.91 -18.99
C GLU A 46 6.31 20.27 -20.37
N GLU A 47 5.98 21.11 -21.35
CA GLU A 47 5.86 20.68 -22.73
C GLU A 47 7.22 20.18 -23.25
N GLY A 48 7.23 19.05 -23.97
CA GLY A 48 8.45 18.42 -24.47
C GLY A 48 9.29 17.64 -23.43
N ASN A 49 8.92 17.66 -22.13
CA ASN A 49 9.70 17.00 -21.07
C ASN A 49 8.93 15.85 -20.39
N ILE A 50 8.34 14.97 -21.19
CA ILE A 50 7.55 13.83 -20.68
C ILE A 50 8.42 12.85 -19.87
N ASP A 51 9.71 12.78 -20.18
CA ASP A 51 10.67 11.92 -19.51
C ASP A 51 10.88 12.33 -18.05
N ALA A 52 11.06 13.63 -17.76
CA ALA A 52 11.09 14.10 -16.37
C ALA A 52 9.73 13.88 -15.68
N TYR A 53 8.63 13.94 -16.44
CA TYR A 53 7.33 13.61 -15.89
C TYR A 53 7.25 12.13 -15.44
N ASN A 54 7.72 11.21 -16.28
CA ASN A 54 7.68 9.78 -16.03
C ASN A 54 8.70 9.32 -14.97
N ARG A 55 9.88 9.95 -14.92
CA ARG A 55 10.95 9.59 -13.98
C ARG A 55 10.73 10.08 -12.55
N ASP A 56 9.77 10.96 -12.28
CA ASP A 56 9.56 11.51 -10.93
C ASP A 56 9.34 10.42 -9.87
N PHE A 57 8.60 9.36 -10.16
CA PHE A 57 8.46 8.28 -9.19
C PHE A 57 9.82 7.65 -8.83
N PHE A 58 10.63 7.33 -9.83
CA PHE A 58 11.97 6.79 -9.63
C PHE A 58 12.89 7.76 -8.88
N ASN A 59 12.86 9.04 -9.24
CA ASN A 59 13.68 10.07 -8.58
C ASN A 59 13.31 10.21 -7.09
N ARG A 60 12.02 10.17 -6.74
CA ARG A 60 11.56 10.23 -5.34
C ARG A 60 12.03 9.04 -4.53
N VAL A 61 12.00 7.85 -5.15
CA VAL A 61 12.52 6.62 -4.56
C VAL A 61 14.03 6.76 -4.35
N GLN A 62 14.78 7.24 -5.33
CA GLN A 62 16.23 7.47 -5.17
C GLN A 62 16.57 8.51 -4.09
N HIS A 63 15.75 9.56 -3.95
CA HIS A 63 15.93 10.61 -2.94
C HIS A 63 15.37 10.25 -1.55
N GLY A 64 14.88 9.03 -1.36
CA GLY A 64 14.46 8.57 -0.04
C GLY A 64 13.07 9.03 0.41
N GLU A 65 12.23 9.62 -0.46
CA GLU A 65 10.88 10.12 -0.08
C GLU A 65 9.93 9.03 0.43
N MET A 66 10.24 7.75 0.16
CA MET A 66 9.47 6.61 0.65
C MET A 66 9.89 6.16 2.06
N TRP A 67 11.06 6.61 2.54
CA TRP A 67 11.65 6.19 3.83
C TRP A 67 11.78 7.36 4.81
N HIS A 68 11.96 8.59 4.33
CA HIS A 68 12.18 9.76 5.18
C HIS A 68 11.22 10.90 4.81
N ALA A 69 10.53 11.44 5.82
CA ALA A 69 9.65 12.60 5.64
C ALA A 69 10.46 13.87 5.28
N ASP A 70 11.65 14.03 5.83
CA ASP A 70 12.51 15.21 5.65
C ASP A 70 13.12 15.31 4.24
N SER A 71 13.08 14.22 3.47
CA SER A 71 13.46 14.22 2.04
C SER A 71 12.46 15.00 1.18
N ILE A 72 11.29 15.35 1.70
CA ILE A 72 10.23 16.02 0.94
C ILE A 72 10.25 17.52 1.24
N ARG A 73 10.71 18.32 0.27
CA ARG A 73 10.73 19.78 0.37
C ARG A 73 9.64 20.41 -0.50
N PHE A 74 8.85 21.30 0.10
CA PHE A 74 7.85 22.08 -0.62
C PHE A 74 8.28 23.55 -0.67
N PRO A 75 8.19 24.21 -1.84
CA PRO A 75 8.35 25.65 -1.95
C PRO A 75 7.32 26.41 -1.10
N ASP A 76 7.72 27.55 -0.56
CA ASP A 76 6.86 28.41 0.27
C ASP A 76 5.68 28.98 -0.51
N SER A 77 5.86 29.20 -1.82
CA SER A 77 4.81 29.62 -2.75
C SER A 77 3.65 28.61 -2.87
N LEU A 78 3.86 27.37 -2.42
CA LEU A 78 2.85 26.31 -2.45
C LEU A 78 2.21 26.05 -1.08
N ARG A 79 2.40 26.93 -0.09
CA ARG A 79 1.74 26.84 1.21
C ARG A 79 0.29 27.32 1.14
N PHE A 80 -0.63 26.50 1.62
CA PHE A 80 -2.05 26.79 1.78
C PHE A 80 -2.46 26.50 3.23
N LYS A 81 -3.66 26.94 3.61
CA LYS A 81 -4.28 26.60 4.89
C LYS A 81 -5.60 25.88 4.67
N THR A 82 -5.90 24.88 5.49
CA THR A 82 -7.23 24.26 5.49
C THR A 82 -8.29 25.26 5.93
N LEU A 83 -9.54 25.06 5.49
CA LEU A 83 -10.62 26.04 5.72
C LEU A 83 -11.00 26.17 7.19
N VAL A 84 -11.06 25.04 7.92
CA VAL A 84 -11.54 24.99 9.31
C VAL A 84 -10.39 25.23 10.29
N ASN A 85 -9.50 24.25 10.45
CA ASN A 85 -8.45 24.29 11.48
C ASN A 85 -7.22 25.11 11.09
N LYS A 86 -7.23 25.74 9.91
CA LYS A 86 -6.15 26.60 9.39
C LYS A 86 -4.75 25.95 9.38
N ARG A 87 -4.67 24.61 9.39
CA ARG A 87 -3.39 23.88 9.33
C ARG A 87 -2.68 24.16 8.02
N THR A 88 -1.35 24.25 8.06
CA THR A 88 -0.53 24.41 6.87
C THR A 88 -0.53 23.14 6.03
N VAL A 89 -0.80 23.26 4.74
CA VAL A 89 -0.76 22.16 3.77
C VAL A 89 -0.10 22.65 2.48
N TYR A 90 0.46 21.74 1.68
CA TYR A 90 1.24 22.10 0.50
C TYR A 90 0.57 21.68 -0.81
N GLY A 91 0.69 22.50 -1.86
CA GLY A 91 0.23 22.26 -3.23
C GLY A 91 1.32 21.72 -4.16
N GLY A 92 0.96 21.46 -5.42
CA GLY A 92 1.87 21.05 -6.53
C GLY A 92 2.54 19.68 -6.38
N GLY A 93 2.28 19.01 -5.26
CA GLY A 93 3.03 17.83 -4.84
C GLY A 93 2.17 16.65 -4.43
N GLY A 94 0.88 16.60 -4.79
CA GLY A 94 -0.04 15.67 -4.16
C GLY A 94 -0.37 16.07 -2.72
N ILE A 95 -1.14 15.22 -2.05
CA ILE A 95 -1.38 15.31 -0.62
C ILE A 95 -0.18 14.70 0.12
N MET A 96 0.51 15.54 0.90
CA MET A 96 1.40 15.12 1.97
C MET A 96 0.54 14.69 3.17
N PRO A 97 0.79 13.52 3.78
CA PRO A 97 0.06 13.10 4.97
C PRO A 97 0.42 13.99 6.18
N ASP A 98 -0.51 14.09 7.13
CA ASP A 98 -0.26 14.71 8.44
C ASP A 98 0.64 13.80 9.31
N TYR A 99 0.58 12.48 9.11
CA TYR A 99 1.51 11.51 9.72
C TYR A 99 2.12 10.59 8.66
N PHE A 100 3.45 10.65 8.52
CA PHE A 100 4.20 9.87 7.55
C PHE A 100 4.51 8.46 8.06
N VAL A 101 4.23 7.44 7.25
CA VAL A 101 4.58 6.05 7.52
C VAL A 101 5.62 5.61 6.48
N PRO A 102 6.87 5.29 6.86
CA PRO A 102 7.91 4.86 5.93
C PRO A 102 7.57 3.49 5.32
N VAL A 103 8.09 3.18 4.13
CA VAL A 103 7.98 1.81 3.58
C VAL A 103 8.91 0.90 4.36
N ASP A 104 8.36 -0.15 4.95
CA ASP A 104 9.15 -1.30 5.39
C ASP A 104 9.23 -2.32 4.23
N THR A 105 10.42 -2.44 3.64
CA THR A 105 10.70 -3.44 2.60
C THR A 105 11.45 -4.67 3.12
N ASN A 106 11.81 -4.71 4.41
CA ASN A 106 12.68 -5.78 4.94
C ASN A 106 12.04 -7.17 4.77
N SER A 107 10.71 -7.24 4.81
CA SER A 107 9.93 -8.47 4.68
C SER A 107 9.59 -8.85 3.23
N VAL A 108 9.91 -8.01 2.24
CA VAL A 108 9.55 -8.21 0.81
C VAL A 108 10.81 -8.44 -0.03
N THR A 109 11.20 -9.71 -0.16
CA THR A 109 12.33 -10.16 -0.97
C THR A 109 11.95 -10.43 -2.43
N ASP A 110 12.93 -10.64 -3.30
CA ASP A 110 12.65 -10.99 -4.71
C ASP A 110 12.00 -12.37 -4.82
N LEU A 111 12.38 -13.33 -3.96
CA LEU A 111 11.69 -14.61 -3.84
C LEU A 111 10.20 -14.40 -3.53
N HIS A 112 9.87 -13.57 -2.52
CA HIS A 112 8.49 -13.25 -2.18
C HIS A 112 7.72 -12.67 -3.38
N ARG A 113 8.30 -11.67 -4.05
CA ARG A 113 7.69 -11.04 -5.23
C ARG A 113 7.42 -12.06 -6.34
N ASN A 114 8.36 -12.95 -6.61
CA ASN A 114 8.22 -13.98 -7.62
C ASN A 114 7.15 -15.02 -7.25
N LEU A 115 7.10 -15.47 -5.99
CA LEU A 115 6.08 -16.39 -5.50
C LEU A 115 4.66 -15.81 -5.66
N VAL A 116 4.50 -14.53 -5.31
CA VAL A 116 3.22 -13.82 -5.44
C VAL A 116 2.88 -13.55 -6.90
N GLY A 117 3.83 -13.02 -7.68
CA GLY A 117 3.65 -12.64 -9.08
C GLY A 117 3.31 -13.83 -9.99
N ARG A 118 3.84 -15.02 -9.69
CA ARG A 118 3.50 -16.27 -10.40
C ARG A 118 2.24 -16.95 -9.84
N GLY A 119 1.62 -16.37 -8.82
CA GLY A 119 0.39 -16.86 -8.20
C GLY A 119 0.58 -18.12 -7.35
N ILE A 120 1.81 -18.54 -7.03
CA ILE A 120 2.10 -19.77 -6.27
C ILE A 120 1.44 -19.71 -4.89
N VAL A 121 1.57 -18.57 -4.19
CA VAL A 121 0.98 -18.38 -2.85
C VAL A 121 -0.55 -18.51 -2.87
N ASN A 122 -1.21 -17.93 -3.88
CA ASN A 122 -2.67 -17.98 -4.00
C ASN A 122 -3.15 -19.38 -4.39
N LYS A 123 -2.48 -20.04 -5.36
CA LYS A 123 -2.79 -21.42 -5.75
C LYS A 123 -2.64 -22.38 -4.56
N LEU A 124 -1.59 -22.22 -3.76
CA LEU A 124 -1.36 -23.05 -2.57
C LEU A 124 -2.43 -22.85 -1.50
N ALA A 125 -2.85 -21.59 -1.24
CA ALA A 125 -3.91 -21.30 -0.28
C ALA A 125 -5.23 -21.98 -0.67
N ILE A 126 -5.63 -21.85 -1.95
CA ILE A 126 -6.84 -22.46 -2.50
C ILE A 126 -6.77 -23.99 -2.38
N ALA A 127 -5.67 -24.60 -2.84
CA ALA A 127 -5.50 -26.05 -2.79
C ALA A 127 -5.56 -26.61 -1.35
N GLU A 128 -5.07 -25.86 -0.36
CA GLU A 128 -5.14 -26.28 1.04
C GLU A 128 -6.56 -26.19 1.59
N VAL A 129 -7.29 -25.12 1.28
CA VAL A 129 -8.67 -24.93 1.71
C VAL A 129 -9.56 -25.98 1.05
N ASP A 130 -9.46 -26.18 -0.27
CA ASP A 130 -10.27 -27.17 -0.99
C ASP A 130 -10.11 -28.59 -0.42
N LYS A 131 -8.87 -28.98 -0.09
CA LYS A 131 -8.59 -30.30 0.49
C LYS A 131 -9.10 -30.45 1.93
N ASN A 132 -9.17 -29.37 2.71
CA ASN A 132 -9.37 -29.44 4.16
C ASN A 132 -10.60 -28.66 4.68
N ARG A 133 -11.45 -28.10 3.80
CA ARG A 133 -12.50 -27.12 4.14
C ARG A 133 -13.35 -27.55 5.33
N ALA A 134 -13.92 -28.74 5.29
CA ALA A 134 -14.79 -29.26 6.36
C ALA A 134 -14.07 -29.36 7.72
N ARG A 135 -12.81 -29.82 7.72
CA ARG A 135 -11.98 -29.91 8.94
C ARG A 135 -11.65 -28.52 9.47
N LEU A 136 -11.27 -27.59 8.58
CA LEU A 136 -10.90 -26.23 8.95
C LEU A 136 -12.10 -25.47 9.53
N LEU A 137 -13.28 -25.54 8.91
CA LEU A 137 -14.49 -24.89 9.44
C LEU A 137 -14.97 -25.51 10.76
N LYS A 138 -14.79 -26.82 10.94
CA LYS A 138 -15.12 -27.49 12.21
C LYS A 138 -14.20 -27.05 13.36
N SER A 139 -12.91 -26.89 13.08
CA SER A 139 -11.93 -26.46 14.10
C SER A 139 -11.98 -24.95 14.36
N TYR A 140 -12.21 -24.15 13.32
CA TYR A 140 -12.18 -22.69 13.32
C TYR A 140 -13.52 -22.15 12.84
N SER A 141 -14.45 -21.94 13.79
CA SER A 141 -15.83 -21.54 13.50
C SER A 141 -15.99 -20.11 13.00
N HIS A 142 -15.01 -19.23 13.25
CA HIS A 142 -15.00 -17.84 12.78
C HIS A 142 -13.55 -17.37 12.57
N VAL A 143 -13.41 -16.25 11.85
CA VAL A 143 -12.10 -15.74 11.40
C VAL A 143 -11.16 -15.40 12.55
N GLU A 144 -11.65 -14.88 13.67
CA GLU A 144 -10.83 -14.50 14.83
C GLU A 144 -10.18 -15.73 15.47
N LYS A 145 -10.91 -16.85 15.55
CA LYS A 145 -10.36 -18.13 16.02
C LYS A 145 -9.34 -18.70 15.05
N PHE A 146 -9.60 -18.62 13.75
CA PHE A 146 -8.61 -19.00 12.74
C PHE A 146 -7.35 -18.13 12.86
N LYS A 147 -7.52 -16.81 13.04
CA LYS A 147 -6.45 -15.84 13.24
C LYS A 147 -5.62 -16.12 14.51
N SER A 148 -6.23 -16.41 15.65
CA SER A 148 -5.49 -16.68 16.88
C SER A 148 -4.78 -18.04 16.86
N ASP A 149 -5.44 -19.08 16.36
CA ASP A 149 -5.04 -20.46 16.67
C ASP A 149 -4.35 -21.16 15.49
N TYR A 150 -4.79 -20.91 14.25
CA TYR A 150 -4.21 -21.61 13.09
C TYR A 150 -2.75 -21.18 12.86
N ARG A 151 -1.86 -22.13 12.55
CA ARG A 151 -0.48 -21.89 12.16
C ARG A 151 -0.24 -22.58 10.83
N ILE A 152 0.48 -21.92 9.92
CA ILE A 152 0.85 -22.52 8.64
C ILE A 152 1.79 -23.70 8.94
N PRO A 153 1.42 -24.94 8.57
CA PRO A 153 2.28 -26.09 8.79
C PRO A 153 3.47 -26.06 7.84
N GLU A 154 4.62 -26.60 8.26
CA GLU A 154 5.82 -26.68 7.43
C GLU A 154 5.60 -27.47 6.13
N SER A 155 4.66 -28.41 6.12
CA SER A 155 4.26 -29.14 4.90
C SER A 155 3.67 -28.24 3.81
N MET A 156 3.09 -27.08 4.15
CA MET A 156 2.71 -26.08 3.15
C MET A 156 3.92 -25.36 2.58
N ILE A 157 4.94 -25.10 3.39
CA ILE A 157 6.20 -24.48 2.93
C ILE A 157 6.93 -25.44 1.98
N THR A 158 7.00 -26.72 2.31
CA THR A 158 7.56 -27.75 1.42
C THR A 158 6.83 -27.78 0.07
N ARG A 159 5.49 -27.80 0.07
CA ARG A 159 4.68 -27.73 -1.15
C ARG A 159 4.88 -26.43 -1.92
N MET A 160 5.05 -25.30 -1.23
CA MET A 160 5.37 -24.03 -1.87
C MET A 160 6.70 -24.11 -2.64
N LYS A 161 7.73 -24.72 -2.03
CA LYS A 161 9.05 -24.95 -2.65
C LYS A 161 8.95 -25.91 -3.85
N GLU A 162 8.12 -26.94 -3.78
CA GLU A 162 7.84 -27.83 -4.91
C GLU A 162 7.12 -27.12 -6.06
N MET A 163 6.10 -26.31 -5.77
CA MET A 163 5.40 -25.51 -6.78
C MET A 163 6.33 -24.50 -7.45
N ALA A 164 7.22 -23.86 -6.68
CA ALA A 164 8.26 -22.99 -7.21
C ALA A 164 9.19 -23.70 -8.20
N LYS A 165 9.65 -24.91 -7.86
CA LYS A 165 10.47 -25.74 -8.76
C LYS A 165 9.72 -26.10 -10.04
N GLY A 166 8.44 -26.46 -9.94
CA GLY A 166 7.59 -26.79 -11.10
C GLY A 166 7.43 -25.63 -12.09
N GLU A 167 7.40 -24.39 -11.58
CA GLU A 167 7.35 -23.15 -12.38
C GLU A 167 8.74 -22.69 -12.86
N LYS A 168 9.79 -23.53 -12.71
CA LYS A 168 11.19 -23.21 -13.03
C LYS A 168 11.68 -21.94 -12.32
N MET A 169 11.26 -21.75 -11.07
CA MET A 169 11.68 -20.64 -10.23
C MET A 169 12.81 -21.11 -9.31
N GLU A 170 13.89 -20.32 -9.23
CA GLU A 170 14.94 -20.53 -8.25
C GLU A 170 14.43 -20.24 -6.84
N TRP A 171 14.83 -21.09 -5.89
CA TRP A 171 14.48 -20.93 -4.49
C TRP A 171 15.72 -20.50 -3.70
N ASP A 172 15.64 -19.34 -3.09
CA ASP A 172 16.71 -18.76 -2.26
C ASP A 172 16.29 -18.85 -0.78
N ASP A 173 16.97 -19.70 -0.01
CA ASP A 173 16.63 -19.93 1.39
C ASP A 173 16.92 -18.71 2.29
N GLU A 174 17.87 -17.83 1.92
CA GLU A 174 18.13 -16.60 2.67
C GLU A 174 17.00 -15.59 2.46
N GLN A 175 16.57 -15.42 1.21
CA GLN A 175 15.43 -14.56 0.89
C GLN A 175 14.11 -15.10 1.45
N PHE A 176 13.97 -16.43 1.51
CA PHE A 176 12.83 -17.05 2.19
C PHE A 176 12.83 -16.68 3.67
N ARG A 177 13.95 -16.89 4.39
CA ARG A 177 14.04 -16.59 5.83
C ARG A 177 13.69 -15.14 6.17
N LYS A 178 14.07 -14.18 5.32
CA LYS A 178 13.71 -12.75 5.50
C LYS A 178 12.21 -12.47 5.29
N SER A 179 11.55 -13.22 4.41
CA SER A 179 10.14 -13.00 4.04
C SER A 179 9.16 -14.02 4.62
N GLU A 180 9.65 -15.00 5.39
CA GLU A 180 8.91 -16.17 5.84
C GLU A 180 7.66 -15.78 6.65
N GLN A 181 7.83 -14.91 7.65
CA GLN A 181 6.71 -14.45 8.49
C GLN A 181 5.62 -13.80 7.64
N PHE A 182 6.02 -12.93 6.71
CA PHE A 182 5.08 -12.23 5.84
C PHE A 182 4.39 -13.19 4.87
N LEU A 183 5.12 -14.15 4.28
CA LEU A 183 4.55 -15.21 3.44
C LEU A 183 3.53 -16.06 4.20
N LYS A 184 3.85 -16.47 5.43
CA LYS A 184 2.95 -17.27 6.28
C LYS A 184 1.67 -16.50 6.58
N ILE A 185 1.76 -15.21 6.89
CA ILE A 185 0.59 -14.37 7.18
C ILE A 185 -0.23 -14.11 5.91
N GLN A 186 0.41 -13.85 4.77
CA GLN A 186 -0.27 -13.69 3.49
C GLN A 186 -1.01 -14.97 3.08
N LEU A 187 -0.36 -16.13 3.21
CA LEU A 187 -0.97 -17.44 2.95
C LEU A 187 -2.17 -17.67 3.87
N LYS A 188 -2.02 -17.39 5.16
CA LYS A 188 -3.09 -17.49 6.16
C LYS A 188 -4.27 -16.57 5.83
N ALA A 189 -4.01 -15.32 5.44
CA ALA A 189 -5.04 -14.36 5.05
C ALA A 189 -5.79 -14.83 3.79
N LEU A 190 -5.09 -15.36 2.79
CA LEU A 190 -5.71 -15.91 1.59
C LEU A 190 -6.57 -17.14 1.88
N MET A 191 -6.12 -18.03 2.78
CA MET A 191 -6.94 -19.15 3.24
C MET A 191 -8.20 -18.67 3.98
N ALA A 192 -8.07 -17.68 4.86
CA ALA A 192 -9.22 -17.12 5.59
C ALA A 192 -10.24 -16.49 4.63
N ARG A 193 -9.77 -15.81 3.58
CA ARG A 193 -10.62 -15.26 2.51
C ARG A 193 -11.53 -16.32 1.89
N ASP A 194 -10.95 -17.49 1.61
CA ASP A 194 -11.64 -18.58 0.91
C ASP A 194 -12.49 -19.45 1.86
N LEU A 195 -12.11 -19.54 3.14
CA LEU A 195 -12.88 -20.24 4.17
C LEU A 195 -14.13 -19.46 4.59
N PHE A 196 -14.03 -18.14 4.73
CA PHE A 196 -15.07 -17.28 5.28
C PHE A 196 -15.59 -16.32 4.21
N ASP A 197 -14.98 -15.14 4.09
CA ASP A 197 -15.36 -14.11 3.12
C ASP A 197 -14.19 -13.17 2.79
N SER A 198 -14.41 -12.26 1.85
CA SER A 198 -13.42 -11.26 1.44
C SER A 198 -12.88 -10.39 2.58
N SER A 199 -13.65 -10.14 3.63
CA SER A 199 -13.25 -9.32 4.78
C SER A 199 -12.27 -10.06 5.69
N ALA A 200 -12.37 -11.39 5.77
CA ALA A 200 -11.49 -12.23 6.58
C ALA A 200 -10.01 -12.13 6.19
N TYR A 201 -9.72 -11.83 4.92
CA TYR A 201 -8.38 -11.49 4.47
C TYR A 201 -7.80 -10.31 5.25
N PHE A 202 -8.57 -9.23 5.39
CA PHE A 202 -8.16 -7.99 6.03
C PHE A 202 -8.05 -8.12 7.55
N VAL A 203 -8.86 -8.98 8.17
CA VAL A 203 -8.73 -9.31 9.60
C VAL A 203 -7.33 -9.86 9.93
N ILE A 204 -6.66 -10.53 8.99
CA ILE A 204 -5.36 -11.17 9.20
C ILE A 204 -4.21 -10.32 8.63
N ILE A 205 -4.27 -9.89 7.36
CA ILE A 205 -3.13 -9.21 6.72
C ILE A 205 -2.81 -7.85 7.37
N ASN A 206 -3.81 -7.20 7.98
CA ASN A 206 -3.64 -5.88 8.56
C ASN A 206 -2.74 -5.87 9.81
N ASP A 207 -2.47 -7.03 10.42
CA ASP A 207 -1.53 -7.15 11.55
C ASP A 207 -0.07 -6.86 11.15
N GLU A 208 0.26 -7.04 9.87
CA GLU A 208 1.60 -6.75 9.32
C GLU A 208 1.59 -5.48 8.44
N ASN A 209 0.47 -4.75 8.42
CA ASN A 209 0.37 -3.54 7.63
C ASN A 209 0.64 -2.31 8.50
N ASP A 210 1.87 -1.79 8.43
CA ASP A 210 2.30 -0.61 9.19
C ASP A 210 1.36 0.58 9.00
N LEU A 211 0.88 0.80 7.77
CA LEU A 211 -0.04 1.89 7.47
C LEU A 211 -1.35 1.74 8.26
N PHE A 212 -1.89 0.52 8.28
CA PHE A 212 -3.10 0.22 9.04
C PHE A 212 -2.86 0.36 10.55
N ARG A 213 -1.76 -0.21 11.06
CA ARG A 213 -1.41 -0.17 12.49
C ARG A 213 -1.23 1.26 12.98
N GLU A 214 -0.51 2.09 12.25
CA GLU A 214 -0.32 3.51 12.60
C GLU A 214 -1.64 4.27 12.51
N GLY A 215 -2.47 4.02 11.49
CA GLY A 215 -3.80 4.59 11.38
C GLY A 215 -4.68 4.24 12.57
N LEU A 216 -4.71 2.96 12.96
CA LEU A 216 -5.48 2.47 14.10
C LEU A 216 -4.96 3.06 15.42
N ARG A 217 -3.63 3.12 15.60
CA ARG A 217 -2.99 3.73 16.77
C ARG A 217 -3.37 5.21 16.92
N ILE A 218 -3.38 5.96 15.82
CA ILE A 218 -3.71 7.38 15.82
C ILE A 218 -5.19 7.60 16.08
N ILE A 219 -6.10 6.90 15.38
CA ILE A 219 -7.54 7.11 15.54
C ILE A 219 -8.06 6.65 16.91
N SER A 220 -7.39 5.66 17.52
CA SER A 220 -7.74 5.16 18.86
C SER A 220 -7.17 6.02 19.99
N ASN A 221 -6.36 7.05 19.67
CA ASN A 221 -5.78 7.97 20.64
C ASN A 221 -6.22 9.42 20.35
N PRO A 222 -7.27 9.92 21.03
CA PRO A 222 -7.81 11.25 20.79
C PRO A 222 -6.76 12.37 20.92
N GLY A 223 -5.84 12.28 21.89
CA GLY A 223 -4.81 13.30 22.09
C GLY A 223 -3.86 13.41 20.88
N VAL A 224 -3.37 12.27 20.37
CA VAL A 224 -2.52 12.24 19.17
C VAL A 224 -3.30 12.70 17.94
N TYR A 225 -4.56 12.27 17.80
CA TYR A 225 -5.42 12.68 16.70
C TYR A 225 -5.63 14.20 16.68
N ASP A 226 -5.93 14.81 17.83
CA ASP A 226 -6.18 16.25 17.95
C ASP A 226 -4.90 17.07 17.74
N GLU A 227 -3.76 16.62 18.24
CA GLU A 227 -2.45 17.24 17.96
C GLU A 227 -2.18 17.27 16.44
N LEU A 228 -2.40 16.16 15.74
CA LEU A 228 -2.26 16.07 14.28
C LEU A 228 -3.29 16.95 13.56
N LEU A 229 -4.53 16.96 14.04
CA LEU A 229 -5.62 17.71 13.44
C LEU A 229 -5.41 19.23 13.52
N ASN A 230 -4.78 19.70 14.61
CA ASN A 230 -4.45 21.09 14.89
C ASN A 230 -3.08 21.51 14.34
N GLY A 231 -2.28 20.56 13.83
CA GLY A 231 -0.95 20.83 13.28
C GLY A 231 0.11 21.14 14.35
N SER A 232 -0.12 20.71 15.60
CA SER A 232 0.81 20.86 16.72
C SER A 232 1.65 19.61 16.96
N PHE A 233 1.42 18.53 16.21
CA PHE A 233 2.17 17.29 16.33
C PHE A 233 3.62 17.47 15.86
N SER A 234 4.57 17.35 16.78
CA SER A 234 6.01 17.37 16.50
C SER A 234 6.52 15.95 16.30
N VAL A 235 7.14 15.69 15.14
CA VAL A 235 7.79 14.41 14.78
C VAL A 235 8.96 14.07 15.72
N ALA A 236 9.45 15.04 16.52
CA ALA A 236 10.56 14.87 17.46
C ALA A 236 10.23 14.06 18.74
N ARG A 237 9.01 13.52 18.89
CA ARG A 237 8.64 12.59 19.98
C ARG A 237 8.77 11.13 19.52
N LYS A 238 9.96 10.72 19.09
CA LYS A 238 10.34 9.31 18.94
C LYS A 238 11.69 9.08 19.58
#